data_AF-A0A2I3TP28-F1
#
_entry.id   AF-A0A2I3TP28-F1
#
_cell.length_a   1.000
_cell.length_b   1.000
_cell.length_c   1.000
_cell.angle_alpha   90.00
_cell.angle_beta   90.00
_cell.angle_gamma   90.00
#
_symmetry.space_group_name_H-M   'P 1'
#
loop_
_entity.id
_entity.type
_entity.pdbx_description
1 polymer ?
#
loop_
_entity_poly.entity_id
_entity_poly.type
_entity_poly.pdbx_seq_one_letter_code
_entity_poly.pdbx_strand_id
1 'polypeptide(L)'
;MSLQKTPPTRVFVELVPWADRSRENNLASGGETLPGLRHPLSSTQAQTATREVHVSGTSEVSAGPDRAQVVVRVSSTKEAAAEAKKSVCRRLDYITQSLQQQGVQAENITVTKDFRRVENAYHMEAEVCITFTEFGKMQNICNFLVEKLDSSVVISPPQFYHTPGSVENLRRQACLVAVENAWRKAQEVCNLVGQTLGKPLLIKEEETKEWEGQIDDHQSSRLSSSLTVQQKIKSATIHAASKVFITFEVKGKEKRKKHL
;
A
#
# COMPACT_ATOMS: atom_id res chain seq x y z
N MET A 1 -8.37 -20.59 2.16
CA MET A 1 -9.22 -19.39 1.94
C MET A 1 -8.45 -18.47 1.01
N SER A 2 -8.89 -18.34 -0.25
CA SER A 2 -8.24 -17.46 -1.23
C SER A 2 -8.57 -16.02 -0.84
N LEU A 3 -7.57 -15.25 -0.38
CA LEU A 3 -7.70 -13.81 -0.20
C LEU A 3 -8.04 -13.21 -1.56
N GLN A 4 -9.27 -12.71 -1.72
CA GLN A 4 -9.64 -11.87 -2.85
C GLN A 4 -8.65 -10.71 -2.92
N LYS A 5 -7.67 -10.77 -3.82
CA LYS A 5 -6.85 -9.61 -4.17
C LYS A 5 -7.80 -8.59 -4.78
N THR A 6 -8.04 -7.49 -4.05
CA THR A 6 -8.73 -6.34 -4.61
C THR A 6 -8.00 -5.89 -5.87
N PRO A 7 -8.72 -5.62 -6.98
CA PRO A 7 -8.08 -5.20 -8.21
C PRO A 7 -7.30 -3.90 -7.95
N PRO A 8 -6.07 -3.79 -8.48
CA PRO A 8 -5.25 -2.60 -8.25
C PRO A 8 -5.94 -1.38 -8.85
N THR A 9 -6.11 -0.34 -8.04
CA THR A 9 -6.56 0.99 -8.49
C THR A 9 -5.54 1.52 -9.50
N ARG A 10 -6.01 1.93 -10.68
CA ARG A 10 -5.17 2.52 -11.73
C ARG A 10 -5.52 3.97 -11.94
N VAL A 11 -4.53 4.79 -12.23
CA VAL A 11 -4.73 6.21 -12.58
C VAL A 11 -4.89 6.38 -14.09
N PHE A 12 -6.01 6.96 -14.50
CA PHE A 12 -6.23 7.47 -15.84
C PHE A 12 -6.89 8.85 -15.74
N VAL A 13 -6.29 9.86 -16.35
CA VAL A 13 -6.82 11.22 -16.40
C VAL A 13 -6.59 11.80 -17.78
N GLU A 14 -7.68 12.18 -18.45
CA GLU A 14 -7.67 12.96 -19.69
C GLU A 14 -8.20 14.37 -19.39
N LEU A 15 -7.38 15.40 -19.61
CA LEU A 15 -7.70 16.79 -19.30
C LEU A 15 -8.06 17.54 -20.59
N VAL A 16 -9.37 17.69 -20.84
CA VAL A 16 -9.87 18.44 -22.01
C VAL A 16 -9.68 19.95 -21.79
N PRO A 17 -9.28 20.74 -22.81
CA PRO A 17 -9.22 22.19 -22.70
C PRO A 17 -10.59 22.79 -22.35
N TRP A 18 -10.64 23.65 -21.33
CA TRP A 18 -11.84 24.39 -20.94
C TRP A 18 -12.25 25.32 -22.09
N ALA A 19 -13.23 24.93 -22.90
CA ALA A 19 -13.83 25.81 -23.90
C ALA A 19 -14.79 26.78 -23.20
N ASP A 20 -14.57 28.08 -23.44
CA ASP A 20 -15.37 29.19 -22.95
C ASP A 20 -16.84 29.02 -23.37
N ARG A 21 -17.72 28.63 -22.43
CA ARG A 21 -19.13 28.33 -22.67
C ARG A 21 -19.99 29.60 -22.64
N SER A 22 -19.54 30.64 -23.35
CA SER A 22 -20.12 31.97 -23.34
C SER A 22 -20.72 32.34 -24.70
N ARG A 23 -21.56 31.48 -25.30
CA ARG A 23 -22.35 31.87 -26.50
C ARG A 23 -23.58 31.01 -26.77
N GLU A 24 -24.43 30.81 -25.77
CA GLU A 24 -25.81 30.40 -26.01
C GLU A 24 -26.73 31.41 -25.32
N ASN A 25 -27.22 32.37 -26.10
CA ASN A 25 -28.54 33.01 -25.99
C ASN A 25 -28.57 34.20 -26.94
N ASN A 26 -29.13 34.00 -28.13
CA ASN A 26 -29.93 34.98 -28.88
C ASN A 26 -30.54 34.27 -30.10
N LEU A 27 -31.60 33.48 -29.86
CA LEU A 27 -32.61 33.22 -30.88
C LEU A 27 -33.55 34.44 -30.88
N ALA A 28 -33.46 35.26 -31.93
CA ALA A 28 -34.48 36.25 -32.24
C ALA A 28 -34.68 36.31 -33.77
N SER A 29 -35.75 35.63 -34.19
CA SER A 29 -36.71 35.93 -35.25
C SER A 29 -36.34 36.93 -36.37
N GLY A 30 -36.53 36.50 -37.64
CA GLY A 30 -36.90 37.41 -38.73
C GLY A 30 -36.46 37.01 -40.14
N GLY A 31 -37.43 36.59 -40.97
CA GLY A 31 -37.62 37.11 -42.34
C GLY A 31 -36.80 36.50 -43.50
N GLU A 32 -37.52 36.17 -44.57
CA GLU A 32 -37.08 35.53 -45.81
C GLU A 32 -36.24 36.43 -46.74
N THR A 33 -35.31 35.84 -47.51
CA THR A 33 -35.11 35.94 -48.99
C THR A 33 -33.72 35.46 -49.43
N LEU A 34 -33.66 34.63 -50.48
CA LEU A 34 -32.49 34.29 -51.32
C LEU A 34 -32.50 35.18 -52.59
N PRO A 35 -31.49 35.22 -53.50
CA PRO A 35 -30.24 34.44 -53.59
C PRO A 35 -28.97 35.27 -53.92
N GLY A 36 -27.78 34.71 -53.69
CA GLY A 36 -26.54 35.28 -54.24
C GLY A 36 -25.30 34.44 -53.94
N LEU A 37 -24.72 33.84 -54.98
CA LEU A 37 -23.53 32.98 -54.95
C LEU A 37 -22.39 33.57 -54.12
N ARG A 38 -21.85 32.82 -53.15
CA ARG A 38 -20.40 32.58 -52.96
C ARG A 38 -20.17 31.23 -52.29
N HIS A 39 -19.29 30.44 -52.90
CA HIS A 39 -18.70 29.22 -52.35
C HIS A 39 -18.35 29.38 -50.85
N PRO A 40 -18.72 28.42 -49.98
CA PRO A 40 -17.98 28.24 -48.74
C PRO A 40 -16.63 27.65 -49.13
N LEU A 41 -15.59 28.48 -49.13
CA LEU A 41 -14.24 27.99 -48.89
C LEU A 41 -14.30 27.29 -47.54
N SER A 42 -14.15 25.97 -47.59
CA SER A 42 -13.96 25.11 -46.43
C SER A 42 -12.99 25.80 -45.48
N SER A 43 -13.51 26.31 -44.35
CA SER A 43 -12.70 26.75 -43.24
C SER A 43 -11.94 25.51 -42.79
N THR A 44 -10.70 25.39 -43.28
CA THR A 44 -9.73 24.42 -42.84
C THR A 44 -9.65 24.65 -41.33
N GLN A 45 -10.27 23.74 -40.59
CA GLN A 45 -10.16 23.68 -39.15
C GLN A 45 -8.68 23.41 -38.90
N ALA A 46 -7.91 24.48 -38.75
CA ALA A 46 -6.53 24.41 -38.33
C ALA A 46 -6.58 23.83 -36.92
N GLN A 47 -6.51 22.50 -36.83
CA GLN A 47 -6.00 21.82 -35.67
C GLN A 47 -4.62 22.42 -35.45
N THR A 48 -4.53 23.44 -34.60
CA THR A 48 -3.26 23.91 -34.08
C THR A 48 -2.65 22.69 -33.41
N ALA A 49 -1.70 22.04 -34.08
CA ALA A 49 -0.98 20.91 -33.51
C ALA A 49 -0.35 21.40 -32.21
N THR A 50 -0.95 21.02 -31.09
CA THR A 50 -0.48 21.35 -29.76
C THR A 50 0.91 20.76 -29.64
N ARG A 51 1.90 21.59 -29.32
CA ARG A 51 3.26 21.09 -29.07
C ARG A 51 3.20 20.32 -27.76
N GLU A 52 3.67 19.09 -27.78
CA GLU A 52 3.55 18.17 -26.66
C GLU A 52 4.91 17.59 -26.28
N VAL A 53 5.05 17.25 -25.00
CA VAL A 53 6.15 16.44 -24.50
C VAL A 53 5.57 15.22 -23.81
N HIS A 54 6.07 14.06 -24.20
CA HIS A 54 5.69 12.78 -23.65
C HIS A 54 6.81 12.26 -22.77
N VAL A 55 6.49 11.92 -21.54
CA VAL A 55 7.46 11.39 -20.58
C VAL A 55 6.89 10.16 -19.90
N SER A 56 7.79 9.24 -19.59
CA SER A 56 7.50 8.15 -18.67
C SER A 56 8.40 8.31 -17.43
N GLY A 57 7.78 8.21 -16.27
CA GLY A 57 8.43 8.16 -14.97
C GLY A 57 8.19 6.81 -14.33
N THR A 58 9.21 6.31 -13.64
CA THR A 58 9.15 5.06 -12.87
C THR A 58 9.47 5.34 -11.42
N SER A 59 9.00 4.47 -10.55
CA SER A 59 9.35 4.48 -9.14
C SER A 59 9.43 3.05 -8.62
N GLU A 60 10.23 2.90 -7.57
CA GLU A 60 10.23 1.72 -6.71
C GLU A 60 10.31 2.23 -5.26
N VAL A 61 9.41 1.73 -4.42
CA VAL A 61 9.36 2.04 -2.99
C VAL A 61 9.20 0.74 -2.22
N SER A 62 9.70 0.71 -0.99
CA SER A 62 9.57 -0.44 -0.10
C SER A 62 9.08 -0.04 1.28
N ALA A 63 8.41 -0.97 1.96
CA ALA A 63 7.98 -0.81 3.34
C ALA A 63 8.16 -2.12 4.10
N GLY A 64 8.73 -2.01 5.31
CA GLY A 64 8.77 -3.12 6.26
C GLY A 64 7.37 -3.42 6.83
N PRO A 65 7.17 -4.62 7.40
CA PRO A 65 5.90 -5.02 8.02
C PRO A 65 5.46 -4.01 9.08
N ASP A 66 4.16 -3.73 9.13
CA ASP A 66 3.55 -2.83 10.11
C ASP A 66 2.89 -3.58 11.27
N ARG A 67 2.84 -4.92 11.20
CA ARG A 67 2.30 -5.78 12.24
C ARG A 67 3.18 -7.01 12.48
N ALA A 68 3.18 -7.46 13.72
CA ALA A 68 3.72 -8.76 14.11
C ALA A 68 2.69 -9.51 14.96
N GLN A 69 2.56 -10.81 14.74
CA GLN A 69 1.72 -11.69 15.52
C GLN A 69 2.58 -12.70 16.28
N VAL A 70 2.29 -12.87 17.56
CA VAL A 70 2.88 -13.92 18.41
C VAL A 70 1.76 -14.70 19.07
N VAL A 71 1.89 -16.02 19.10
CA VAL A 71 0.96 -16.92 19.77
C VAL A 71 1.65 -17.50 21.00
N VAL A 72 1.03 -17.31 22.16
CA VAL A 72 1.44 -17.96 23.41
C VAL A 72 0.47 -19.10 23.68
N ARG A 73 0.99 -20.33 23.69
CA ARG A 73 0.20 -21.54 23.94
C ARG A 73 0.50 -22.06 25.34
N VAL A 74 -0.57 -22.35 26.07
CA VAL A 74 -0.51 -22.95 27.41
C VAL A 74 -1.36 -24.21 27.39
N SER A 75 -0.81 -25.34 27.82
CA SER A 75 -1.58 -26.57 27.90
C SER A 75 -1.38 -27.32 29.23
N SER A 76 -2.32 -28.20 29.54
CA SER A 76 -2.25 -29.13 30.67
C SER A 76 -3.05 -30.38 30.36
N THR A 77 -2.45 -31.54 30.59
CA THR A 77 -3.15 -32.82 30.61
C THR A 77 -3.22 -33.33 32.05
N LYS A 78 -4.43 -33.64 32.56
CA LYS A 78 -4.67 -34.16 33.91
C LYS A 78 -5.79 -35.20 33.91
N GLU A 79 -5.76 -36.12 34.86
CA GLU A 79 -6.83 -37.12 35.05
C GLU A 79 -8.16 -36.46 35.43
N ALA A 80 -8.11 -35.38 36.24
CA ALA A 80 -9.29 -34.59 36.59
C ALA A 80 -9.44 -33.37 35.67
N ALA A 81 -10.61 -33.26 35.02
CA ALA A 81 -10.98 -32.13 34.17
C ALA A 81 -10.82 -30.77 34.87
N ALA A 82 -11.22 -30.68 36.14
CA ALA A 82 -11.15 -29.46 36.93
C ALA A 82 -9.69 -29.00 37.15
N GLU A 83 -8.77 -29.95 37.33
CA GLU A 83 -7.35 -29.65 37.54
C GLU A 83 -6.67 -29.16 36.26
N ALA A 84 -6.98 -29.81 35.12
CA ALA A 84 -6.49 -29.36 33.81
C ALA A 84 -6.93 -27.92 33.52
N LYS A 85 -8.22 -27.62 33.71
CA LYS A 85 -8.79 -26.27 33.55
C LYS A 85 -8.15 -25.26 34.50
N LYS A 86 -8.06 -25.58 35.80
CA LYS A 86 -7.49 -24.70 36.82
C LYS A 86 -6.02 -24.38 36.54
N SER A 87 -5.25 -25.36 36.07
CA SER A 87 -3.84 -25.18 35.73
C SER A 87 -3.66 -24.23 34.55
N VAL A 88 -4.45 -24.38 33.48
CA VAL A 88 -4.38 -23.50 32.30
C VAL A 88 -4.91 -22.10 32.63
N CYS A 89 -6.05 -21.99 33.32
CA CYS A 89 -6.63 -20.69 33.68
C CYS A 89 -5.64 -19.83 34.49
N ARG A 90 -4.98 -20.39 35.51
CA ARG A 90 -4.00 -19.63 36.31
C ARG A 90 -2.87 -19.03 35.48
N ARG A 91 -2.30 -19.81 34.55
CA ARG A 91 -1.21 -19.35 33.66
C ARG A 91 -1.73 -18.34 32.63
N LEU A 92 -2.92 -18.60 32.09
CA LEU A 92 -3.58 -17.68 31.18
C LEU A 92 -3.85 -16.32 31.83
N ASP A 93 -4.37 -16.30 33.07
CA ASP A 93 -4.67 -15.08 33.82
C ASP A 93 -3.38 -14.28 34.09
N TYR A 94 -2.29 -14.96 34.42
CA TYR A 94 -0.99 -14.31 34.57
C TYR A 94 -0.50 -13.70 33.24
N ILE A 95 -0.61 -14.42 32.12
CA ILE A 95 -0.22 -13.92 30.80
C ILE A 95 -1.04 -12.69 30.43
N THR A 96 -2.37 -12.77 30.51
CA THR A 96 -3.26 -11.66 30.13
C THR A 96 -3.04 -10.44 31.02
N GLN A 97 -2.88 -10.64 32.34
CA GLN A 97 -2.56 -9.56 33.26
C GLN A 97 -1.19 -8.92 32.96
N SER A 98 -0.18 -9.73 32.66
CA SER A 98 1.16 -9.24 32.29
C SER A 98 1.12 -8.40 31.01
N LEU A 99 0.38 -8.85 29.99
CA LEU A 99 0.21 -8.11 28.73
C LEU A 99 -0.47 -6.76 28.96
N GLN A 100 -1.52 -6.73 29.78
CA GLN A 100 -2.22 -5.49 30.14
C GLN A 100 -1.32 -4.53 30.92
N GLN A 101 -0.56 -5.03 31.89
CA GLN A 101 0.39 -4.23 32.68
C GLN A 101 1.50 -3.61 31.81
N GLN A 102 1.94 -4.33 30.77
CA GLN A 102 2.88 -3.79 29.79
C GLN A 102 2.20 -2.97 28.69
N GLY A 103 0.92 -2.66 28.82
CA GLY A 103 0.18 -1.75 27.95
C GLY A 103 -0.15 -2.33 26.58
N VAL A 104 -0.36 -3.64 26.46
CA VAL A 104 -0.96 -4.25 25.27
C VAL A 104 -2.47 -4.04 25.35
N GLN A 105 -3.05 -3.40 24.34
CA GLN A 105 -4.49 -3.13 24.30
C GLN A 105 -5.29 -4.42 24.16
N ALA A 106 -6.47 -4.48 24.79
CA ALA A 106 -7.32 -5.66 24.77
C ALA A 106 -7.76 -6.05 23.34
N GLU A 107 -7.97 -5.08 22.46
CA GLU A 107 -8.30 -5.30 21.04
C GLU A 107 -7.20 -6.04 20.25
N ASN A 108 -5.97 -6.02 20.75
CA ASN A 108 -4.82 -6.70 20.14
C ASN A 108 -4.60 -8.10 20.71
N ILE A 109 -5.46 -8.56 21.63
CA ILE A 109 -5.34 -9.86 22.30
C ILE A 109 -6.58 -10.69 22.01
N THR A 110 -6.38 -11.85 21.39
CA THR A 110 -7.45 -12.84 21.17
C THR A 110 -7.10 -14.11 21.93
N VAL A 111 -8.03 -14.60 22.74
CA VAL A 111 -7.85 -15.84 23.51
C VAL A 111 -8.78 -16.92 22.99
N THR A 112 -8.21 -18.05 22.59
CA THR A 112 -8.95 -19.25 22.18
C THR A 112 -8.67 -20.37 23.18
N LYS A 113 -9.69 -21.16 23.52
CA LYS A 113 -9.57 -22.27 24.47
C LYS A 113 -10.10 -23.53 23.81
N ASP A 114 -9.35 -24.62 23.93
CA ASP A 114 -9.76 -25.95 23.51
C ASP A 114 -9.73 -26.91 24.70
N PHE A 115 -10.76 -27.73 24.83
CA PHE A 115 -10.88 -28.71 25.90
C PHE A 115 -11.36 -30.03 25.35
N ARG A 116 -10.51 -31.06 25.44
CA ARG A 116 -10.76 -32.38 24.86
C ARG A 116 -10.39 -33.49 25.82
N ARG A 117 -11.07 -34.63 25.69
CA ARG A 117 -10.67 -35.87 26.36
C ARG A 117 -9.57 -36.54 25.55
N VAL A 118 -8.49 -36.96 26.21
CA VAL A 118 -7.36 -37.66 25.58
C VAL A 118 -7.10 -38.91 26.40
N GLU A 119 -7.40 -40.07 25.81
CA GLU A 119 -7.32 -41.38 26.48
C GLU A 119 -8.09 -41.39 27.81
N ASN A 120 -7.39 -41.62 28.93
CA ASN A 120 -7.91 -41.65 30.29
C ASN A 120 -7.77 -40.30 31.02
N ALA A 121 -7.44 -39.23 30.30
CA ALA A 121 -7.21 -37.90 30.86
C ALA A 121 -8.00 -36.81 30.10
N TYR A 122 -7.89 -35.60 30.62
CA TYR A 122 -8.43 -34.39 30.02
C TYR A 122 -7.29 -33.46 29.65
N HIS A 123 -7.32 -32.97 28.42
CA HIS A 123 -6.39 -31.98 27.90
C HIS A 123 -7.11 -30.64 27.77
N MET A 124 -6.54 -29.62 28.41
CA MET A 124 -6.92 -28.23 28.25
C MET A 124 -5.80 -27.50 27.55
N GLU A 125 -6.15 -26.69 26.55
CA GLU A 125 -5.24 -25.79 25.86
C GLU A 125 -5.85 -24.39 25.78
N ALA A 126 -5.01 -23.37 25.91
CA ALA A 126 -5.36 -22.00 25.63
C ALA A 126 -4.28 -21.37 24.74
N GLU A 127 -4.72 -20.63 23.73
CA GLU A 127 -3.87 -19.84 22.85
C GLU A 127 -4.18 -18.37 23.04
N VAL A 128 -3.15 -17.58 23.31
CA VAL A 128 -3.21 -16.13 23.36
C VAL A 128 -2.52 -15.59 22.12
N CYS A 129 -3.31 -15.16 21.16
CA CYS A 129 -2.84 -14.52 19.95
C CYS A 129 -2.71 -13.01 20.18
N ILE A 130 -1.50 -12.48 20.00
CA ILE A 130 -1.17 -11.10 20.33
C ILE A 130 -0.68 -10.39 19.07
N THR A 131 -1.30 -9.26 18.75
CA THR A 131 -0.89 -8.38 17.66
C THR A 131 -0.05 -7.22 18.18
N PHE A 132 1.10 -6.99 17.56
CA PHE A 132 2.03 -5.92 17.90
C PHE A 132 2.25 -4.99 16.73
N THR A 133 2.37 -3.70 17.05
CA THR A 133 2.80 -2.64 16.13
C THR A 133 4.25 -2.21 16.38
N GLU A 134 4.74 -2.39 17.61
CA GLU A 134 6.09 -2.04 18.05
C GLU A 134 6.92 -3.29 18.30
N PHE A 135 7.87 -3.59 17.41
CA PHE A 135 8.63 -4.84 17.47
C PHE A 135 9.61 -4.92 18.63
N GLY A 136 10.16 -3.78 19.09
CA GLY A 136 10.97 -3.75 20.31
C GLY A 136 10.16 -4.12 21.56
N LYS A 137 8.93 -3.59 21.66
CA LYS A 137 7.99 -3.92 22.75
C LYS A 137 7.59 -5.40 22.71
N MET A 138 7.30 -5.92 21.52
CA MET A 138 7.06 -7.35 21.31
C MET A 138 8.21 -8.20 21.84
N GLN A 139 9.46 -7.90 21.46
CA GLN A 139 10.64 -8.66 21.92
C GLN A 139 10.78 -8.64 23.44
N ASN A 140 10.62 -7.47 24.07
CA ASN A 140 10.68 -7.33 25.52
C ASN A 140 9.61 -8.18 26.23
N ILE A 141 8.37 -8.14 25.72
CA ILE A 141 7.26 -8.94 26.26
C ILE A 141 7.54 -10.44 26.08
N CYS A 142 7.97 -10.87 24.89
CA CYS A 142 8.29 -12.27 24.64
C CYS A 142 9.38 -12.77 25.58
N ASN A 143 10.48 -12.01 25.73
CA ASN A 143 11.58 -12.35 26.64
C ASN A 143 11.08 -12.43 28.09
N PHE A 144 10.30 -11.44 28.54
CA PHE A 144 9.69 -11.44 29.87
C PHE A 144 8.84 -12.70 30.12
N LEU A 145 8.01 -13.10 29.16
CA LEU A 145 7.19 -14.30 29.30
C LEU A 145 8.04 -15.57 29.34
N VAL A 146 9.12 -15.66 28.54
CA VAL A 146 10.09 -16.77 28.61
C VAL A 146 10.77 -16.84 29.97
N GLU A 147 11.13 -15.69 30.56
CA GLU A 147 11.80 -15.64 31.86
C GLU A 147 10.88 -16.00 33.03
N LYS A 148 9.59 -15.67 32.94
CA LYS A 148 8.64 -15.80 34.06
C LYS A 148 7.81 -17.07 34.03
N LEU A 149 7.65 -17.70 32.87
CA LEU A 149 6.83 -18.90 32.72
C LEU A 149 7.71 -20.14 32.57
N ASP A 150 7.17 -21.27 32.97
CA ASP A 150 7.86 -22.55 32.84
C ASP A 150 7.79 -23.09 31.40
N SER A 151 8.48 -24.21 31.15
CA SER A 151 8.57 -24.85 29.84
C SER A 151 7.24 -25.40 29.30
N SER A 152 6.15 -25.35 30.06
CA SER A 152 4.82 -25.76 29.61
C SER A 152 4.09 -24.67 28.82
N VAL A 153 4.69 -23.48 28.75
CA VAL A 153 4.25 -22.37 27.90
C VAL A 153 5.14 -22.29 26.67
N VAL A 154 4.52 -22.34 25.49
CA VAL A 154 5.21 -22.24 24.20
C VAL A 154 4.90 -20.90 23.58
N ILE A 155 5.95 -20.12 23.28
CA ILE A 155 5.82 -18.86 22.56
C ILE A 155 6.25 -19.09 21.12
N SER A 156 5.35 -18.86 20.18
CA SER A 156 5.66 -19.00 18.76
C SER A 156 6.67 -17.95 18.32
N PRO A 157 7.49 -18.23 17.30
CA PRO A 157 8.24 -17.18 16.63
C PRO A 157 7.29 -16.10 16.08
N PRO A 158 7.69 -14.82 16.07
CA PRO A 158 6.85 -13.76 15.54
C PRO A 158 6.64 -13.92 14.03
N GLN A 159 5.40 -13.72 13.60
CA GLN A 159 5.00 -13.65 12.20
C GLN A 159 4.79 -12.18 11.84
N PHE A 160 5.56 -11.67 10.88
CA PHE A 160 5.45 -10.29 10.43
C PHE A 160 4.56 -10.22 9.19
N TYR A 161 3.70 -9.21 9.14
CA TYR A 161 2.76 -9.04 8.03
C TYR A 161 2.39 -7.58 7.85
N HIS A 162 1.68 -7.31 6.75
CA HIS A 162 1.16 -6.00 6.40
C HIS A 162 -0.35 -5.92 6.59
N THR A 163 -0.85 -4.82 7.13
CA THR A 163 -2.27 -4.50 7.01
C THR A 163 -2.62 -4.20 5.55
N PRO A 164 -3.85 -4.51 5.09
CA PRO A 164 -4.28 -4.18 3.73
C PRO A 164 -4.09 -2.70 3.37
N GLY A 165 -4.32 -1.80 4.35
CA GLY A 165 -4.13 -0.37 4.18
C GLY A 165 -2.67 0.03 3.98
N SER A 166 -1.71 -0.63 4.65
CA SER A 166 -0.27 -0.40 4.43
C SER A 166 0.14 -0.73 3.00
N VAL A 167 -0.30 -1.88 2.48
CA VAL A 167 -0.03 -2.33 1.11
C VAL A 167 -0.62 -1.37 0.08
N GLU A 168 -1.86 -0.92 0.29
CA GLU A 168 -2.51 0.07 -0.57
C GLU A 168 -1.78 1.42 -0.56
N ASN A 169 -1.42 1.92 0.62
CA ASN A 169 -0.69 3.17 0.76
C ASN A 169 0.66 3.11 0.05
N LEU A 170 1.38 1.98 0.12
CA LEU A 170 2.64 1.80 -0.58
C LEU A 170 2.47 1.87 -2.10
N ARG A 171 1.45 1.20 -2.66
CA ARG A 171 1.13 1.27 -4.10
C ARG A 171 0.82 2.71 -4.54
N ARG A 172 0.00 3.42 -3.76
CA ARG A 172 -0.32 4.83 -4.02
C ARG A 172 0.95 5.69 -3.98
N GLN A 173 1.82 5.47 -2.99
CA GLN A 173 3.08 6.19 -2.87
C GLN A 173 3.98 5.94 -4.09
N ALA A 174 4.08 4.69 -4.57
CA ALA A 174 4.82 4.36 -5.78
C ALA A 174 4.30 5.19 -6.97
N CYS A 175 3.00 5.18 -7.22
CA CYS A 175 2.39 5.93 -8.32
C CYS A 175 2.66 7.44 -8.24
N LEU A 176 2.51 8.05 -7.05
CA LEU A 176 2.79 9.47 -6.85
C LEU A 176 4.26 9.83 -7.12
N VAL A 177 5.19 9.01 -6.65
CA VAL A 177 6.63 9.19 -6.91
C VAL A 177 6.94 9.05 -8.41
N ALA A 178 6.28 8.12 -9.11
CA ALA A 178 6.45 7.94 -10.55
C ALA A 178 5.93 9.16 -11.34
N VAL A 179 4.79 9.73 -10.92
CA VAL A 179 4.25 10.98 -11.47
C VAL A 179 5.23 12.14 -11.26
N GLU A 180 5.77 12.30 -10.06
CA GLU A 180 6.73 13.35 -9.75
C GLU A 180 8.01 13.21 -10.59
N ASN A 181 8.52 11.99 -10.74
CA ASN A 181 9.69 11.69 -11.57
C ASN A 181 9.44 12.01 -13.05
N ALA A 182 8.26 11.67 -13.58
CA ALA A 182 7.86 12.02 -14.94
C ALA A 182 7.79 13.55 -15.12
N TRP A 183 7.15 14.26 -14.18
CA TRP A 183 7.03 15.71 -14.22
C TRP A 183 8.40 16.40 -14.18
N ARG A 184 9.28 15.98 -13.26
CA ARG A 184 10.65 16.53 -13.15
C ARG A 184 11.42 16.35 -14.45
N LYS A 185 11.36 15.16 -15.06
CA LYS A 185 11.96 14.86 -16.36
C LYS A 185 11.42 15.77 -17.47
N ALA A 186 10.10 15.97 -17.54
CA ALA A 186 9.49 16.85 -18.55
C ALA A 186 9.97 18.30 -18.38
N GLN A 187 10.03 18.78 -17.13
CA GLN A 187 10.47 20.13 -16.82
C GLN A 187 11.93 20.37 -17.21
N GLU A 188 12.82 19.42 -16.89
CA GLU A 188 14.24 19.48 -17.26
C GLU A 188 14.44 19.46 -18.77
N VAL A 189 13.75 18.56 -19.49
CA VAL A 189 13.84 18.46 -20.96
C VAL A 189 13.32 19.73 -21.63
N CYS A 190 12.16 20.26 -21.21
CA CYS A 190 11.62 21.51 -21.75
C CYS A 190 12.57 22.68 -21.56
N ASN A 191 13.15 22.83 -20.37
CA ASN A 191 14.11 23.89 -20.07
C ASN A 191 15.35 23.80 -20.95
N LEU A 192 15.87 22.59 -21.15
CA LEU A 192 17.04 22.31 -21.99
C LEU A 192 16.81 22.73 -23.45
N VAL A 193 15.63 22.46 -24.01
CA VAL A 193 15.29 22.85 -25.40
C VAL A 193 14.75 24.28 -25.54
N GLY A 194 14.86 25.09 -24.49
CA GLY A 194 14.44 26.49 -24.50
C GLY A 194 12.93 26.70 -24.56
N GLN A 195 12.13 25.71 -24.16
CA GLN A 195 10.68 25.78 -24.06
C GLN A 195 10.24 25.86 -22.59
N THR A 196 8.96 26.10 -22.35
CA THR A 196 8.35 26.07 -21.01
C THR A 196 7.36 24.90 -20.93
N LEU A 197 7.39 24.14 -19.84
CA LEU A 197 6.43 23.09 -19.58
C LEU A 197 5.03 23.69 -19.32
N GLY A 198 4.03 23.24 -20.06
CA GLY A 198 2.63 23.65 -19.93
C GLY A 198 1.84 22.73 -19.00
N LYS A 199 0.51 22.77 -19.13
CA LYS A 199 -0.37 21.94 -18.30
C LYS A 199 -0.29 20.46 -18.71
N PRO A 200 -0.50 19.51 -17.77
CA PRO A 200 -0.70 18.11 -18.13
C PRO A 200 -1.95 17.96 -19.01
N LEU A 201 -1.89 17.03 -19.97
CA LEU A 201 -2.98 16.69 -20.90
C LEU A 201 -3.48 15.26 -20.65
N LEU A 202 -2.57 14.33 -20.40
CA LEU A 202 -2.87 12.92 -20.15
C LEU A 202 -1.96 12.40 -19.04
N ILE A 203 -2.51 11.70 -18.05
CA ILE A 203 -1.76 10.91 -17.07
C ILE A 203 -2.30 9.48 -17.11
N LYS A 204 -1.42 8.52 -17.33
CA LYS A 204 -1.78 7.09 -17.43
C LYS A 204 -0.76 6.24 -16.69
N GLU A 205 -1.23 5.45 -15.74
CA GLU A 205 -0.43 4.38 -15.14
C GLU A 205 -0.37 3.18 -16.08
N GLU A 206 0.83 2.89 -16.60
CA GLU A 206 1.08 1.82 -17.57
C GLU A 206 1.30 0.47 -16.89
N GLU A 207 2.13 0.46 -15.84
CA GLU A 207 2.52 -0.74 -15.12
C GLU A 207 2.49 -0.51 -13.61
N THR A 208 2.04 -1.52 -12.88
CA THR A 208 2.12 -1.59 -11.41
C THR A 208 2.60 -2.99 -11.05
N LYS A 209 3.63 -3.08 -10.21
CA LYS A 209 4.21 -4.35 -9.73
C LYS A 209 4.31 -4.31 -8.22
N GLU A 210 3.99 -5.42 -7.58
CA GLU A 210 4.07 -5.63 -6.13
C GLU A 210 4.71 -6.99 -5.88
N TRP A 211 5.68 -7.04 -4.99
CA TRP A 211 6.33 -8.29 -4.56
C TRP A 211 6.79 -8.19 -3.12
N GLU A 212 6.98 -9.34 -2.49
CA GLU A 212 7.44 -9.46 -1.10
C GLU A 212 8.81 -10.16 -1.10
N GLY A 213 9.71 -9.69 -0.23
CA GLY A 213 11.04 -10.27 -0.06
C GLY A 213 12.10 -9.71 -1.01
N GLN A 214 13.34 -10.18 -0.82
CA GLN A 214 14.50 -9.74 -1.59
C GLN A 214 14.58 -10.49 -2.94
N ILE A 215 14.89 -9.77 -4.03
CA ILE A 215 15.06 -10.30 -5.40
C ILE A 215 16.34 -11.17 -5.54
N ASP A 216 17.19 -11.23 -4.52
CA ASP A 216 18.49 -11.90 -4.60
C ASP A 216 18.33 -13.42 -4.37
N ASP A 217 18.08 -14.09 -5.47
CA ASP A 217 17.75 -15.51 -5.60
C ASP A 217 19.00 -16.39 -5.51
N HIS A 218 19.77 -16.30 -4.43
CA HIS A 218 20.80 -17.31 -4.12
C HIS A 218 20.93 -17.48 -2.60
N GLN A 219 20.51 -18.67 -2.09
CA GLN A 219 20.82 -19.24 -0.76
C GLN A 219 19.82 -19.13 0.40
N SER A 220 18.50 -19.15 0.19
CA SER A 220 17.54 -19.15 1.33
C SER A 220 16.60 -20.34 1.44
N SER A 221 16.72 -21.38 0.59
CA SER A 221 15.82 -22.53 0.62
C SER A 221 16.15 -23.62 1.66
N ARG A 222 17.20 -23.47 2.48
CA ARG A 222 17.65 -24.57 3.37
C ARG A 222 17.66 -24.31 4.88
N LEU A 223 17.18 -23.18 5.41
CA LEU A 223 17.15 -22.95 6.87
C LEU A 223 15.95 -22.10 7.33
N SER A 224 14.72 -22.53 7.02
CA SER A 224 13.48 -21.85 7.48
C SER A 224 13.33 -21.80 9.01
N SER A 225 14.03 -22.67 9.76
CA SER A 225 13.97 -22.71 11.23
C SER A 225 14.96 -21.77 11.95
N SER A 226 15.89 -21.12 11.24
CA SER A 226 16.97 -20.34 11.87
C SER A 226 17.08 -18.89 11.37
N LEU A 227 15.99 -18.32 10.85
CA LEU A 227 15.99 -16.90 10.49
C LEU A 227 15.93 -16.03 11.75
N THR A 228 16.88 -15.10 11.86
CA THR A 228 16.86 -14.03 12.86
C THR A 228 15.62 -13.14 12.69
N VAL A 229 15.23 -12.41 13.74
CA VAL A 229 14.10 -11.46 13.66
C VAL A 229 14.30 -10.43 12.55
N GLN A 230 15.52 -9.92 12.38
CA GLN A 230 15.83 -8.98 11.30
C GLN A 230 15.68 -9.60 9.91
N GLN A 231 16.10 -10.85 9.72
CA GLN A 231 15.91 -11.55 8.44
C GLN A 231 14.43 -11.78 8.15
N LYS A 232 13.61 -12.09 9.16
CA LYS A 232 12.16 -12.23 9.00
C LYS A 232 11.48 -10.92 8.63
N ILE A 233 11.91 -9.80 9.22
CA ILE A 233 11.42 -8.46 8.86
C ILE A 233 11.79 -8.12 7.41
N LYS A 234 13.04 -8.41 7.01
CA LYS A 234 13.49 -8.21 5.62
C LYS A 234 12.72 -9.08 4.63
N SER A 235 12.49 -10.36 4.94
CA SER A 235 11.72 -11.25 4.08
C SER A 235 10.26 -10.84 3.95
N ALA A 236 9.68 -10.25 5.01
CA ALA A 236 8.33 -9.71 5.01
C ALA A 236 8.26 -8.24 4.52
N THR A 237 9.35 -7.68 3.98
CA THR A 237 9.33 -6.34 3.40
C THR A 237 8.67 -6.41 2.03
N ILE A 238 7.70 -5.54 1.79
CA ILE A 238 7.02 -5.43 0.50
C ILE A 238 7.66 -4.33 -0.33
N HIS A 239 7.64 -4.53 -1.63
CA HIS A 239 8.10 -3.60 -2.64
C HIS A 239 6.95 -3.32 -3.61
N ALA A 240 6.84 -2.06 -4.02
CA ALA A 240 5.91 -1.63 -5.04
C ALA A 240 6.64 -0.77 -6.07
N ALA A 241 6.42 -1.08 -7.34
CA ALA A 241 6.88 -0.26 -8.45
C ALA A 241 5.72 0.19 -9.32
N SER A 242 5.82 1.41 -9.84
CA SER A 242 4.84 1.97 -10.77
C SER A 242 5.56 2.64 -11.93
N LYS A 243 4.96 2.54 -13.11
CA LYS A 243 5.37 3.25 -14.33
C LYS A 243 4.20 4.08 -14.81
N VAL A 244 4.42 5.38 -14.89
CA VAL A 244 3.40 6.36 -15.29
C VAL A 244 3.87 7.09 -16.53
N PHE A 245 2.98 7.20 -17.51
CA PHE A 245 3.14 8.00 -18.71
C PHE A 245 2.35 9.30 -18.56
N ILE A 246 2.98 10.43 -18.89
CA ILE A 246 2.36 11.74 -18.86
C ILE A 246 2.66 12.51 -20.15
N THR A 247 1.62 13.11 -20.71
CA THR A 247 1.73 14.10 -21.80
C THR A 247 1.50 15.49 -21.24
N PHE A 248 2.36 16.44 -21.57
CA PHE A 248 2.21 17.85 -21.25
C PHE A 248 2.17 18.71 -22.51
N GLU A 249 1.46 19.82 -22.44
CA GLU A 249 1.59 20.92 -23.40
C GLU A 249 3.00 21.53 -23.30
N VAL A 250 3.56 22.01 -24.41
CA VAL A 250 4.83 22.73 -24.48
C VAL A 250 4.59 24.14 -25.00
N LYS A 251 5.00 25.14 -24.22
CA LYS A 251 4.82 26.56 -24.55
C LYS A 251 6.13 27.18 -25.02
N GLY A 252 6.04 28.02 -26.06
CA GLY A 252 7.13 28.90 -26.46
C GLY A 252 7.51 29.87 -25.35
N LYS A 253 8.80 30.18 -25.19
CA LYS A 253 9.21 31.30 -24.33
C LYS A 253 8.64 32.60 -24.90
N GLU A 254 7.69 33.22 -24.20
CA GLU A 254 7.24 34.58 -24.53
C GLU A 254 8.44 35.53 -24.44
N LYS A 255 8.74 36.23 -25.55
CA LYS A 255 9.68 37.35 -25.50
C LYS A 255 9.03 38.42 -24.61
N ARG A 256 9.61 38.69 -23.43
CA ARG A 256 9.28 39.90 -22.66
C ARG A 256 9.37 41.10 -23.60
N LYS A 257 8.24 41.71 -23.95
CA LYS A 257 8.21 43.01 -24.60
C LYS A 257 8.89 43.98 -23.64
N LYS A 258 10.12 44.37 -23.93
CA LYS A 258 10.74 45.55 -23.33
C LYS A 258 9.90 46.74 -23.81
N HIS A 259 9.12 47.33 -22.92
CA HIS A 259 8.59 48.68 -23.18
C HIS A 259 9.81 49.60 -23.30
N LEU A 260 9.96 50.19 -24.49
CA LEU A 260 10.90 51.27 -24.77
C LEU A 260 10.52 52.50 -23.95
#